data_AF-A0A3Q7GC77-F1
#
_entry.id   AF-A0A3Q7GC77-F1
#
_cell.length_a   1.000
_cell.length_b   1.000
_cell.length_c   1.000
_cell.angle_alpha   90.00
_cell.angle_beta   90.00
_cell.angle_gamma   90.00
#
_symmetry.space_group_name_H-M   'P 1'
#
loop_
_entity.id
_entity.type
_entity.pdbx_description
1 polymer ?
#
loop_
_entity_poly.entity_id
_entity_poly.type
_entity_poly.pdbx_seq_one_letter_code
_entity_poly.pdbx_strand_id
1 'polypeptide(L)'
;MNWAKFVVNYCGQVMNFVGQQLLISINFVGRLILNLVNFGGKLLNYGAELLSKMLNFAGQLILNLVDVVGKLVLNLVDLAGGLVNFVAEQLPKLWGTADEADRFWCGMAIETGKFWWAIDTEPVAIEAVKYLLATDTESGKFRPGTGKFWCGTGNETRKFWCTSVNVAQNFHLASAIDGYEFWLPSASYAEKIQPASISYAGEVLWANTRELEEEARKVKLEKKRKAESDRLSELEKRKKKRLEEMRETKRKDVESMKLKENIRAKVGKELSMLETTCHDMASVLRGLGISVGGGTIHEVRVAYKKALMKFHPDKSSGCDIRQQVEAEEKFKLISRMKDKYLPNL
;
A
#
# COMPACT_ATOMS: atom_id res chain seq x y z
N MET A 1 -22.57 -32.18 92.73
CA MET A 1 -22.26 -32.85 91.44
C MET A 1 -22.86 -32.15 90.20
N ASN A 2 -23.09 -30.82 90.22
CA ASN A 2 -23.72 -30.07 89.10
C ASN A 2 -22.78 -29.17 88.31
N TRP A 3 -21.63 -28.81 88.87
CA TRP A 3 -20.72 -27.83 88.27
C TRP A 3 -20.02 -28.38 87.00
N ALA A 4 -19.59 -29.65 87.03
CA ALA A 4 -18.98 -30.30 85.87
C ALA A 4 -19.93 -30.39 84.66
N LYS A 5 -21.22 -30.67 84.88
CA LYS A 5 -22.22 -30.70 83.80
C LYS A 5 -22.44 -29.32 83.18
N PHE A 6 -22.41 -28.27 83.99
CA PHE A 6 -22.51 -26.89 83.52
C PHE A 6 -21.32 -26.50 82.63
N VAL A 7 -20.10 -26.79 83.09
CA VAL A 7 -18.86 -26.50 82.33
C VAL A 7 -18.83 -27.26 81.00
N VAL A 8 -19.17 -28.55 81.01
CA VAL A 8 -19.20 -29.37 79.78
C VAL A 8 -20.25 -28.85 78.80
N ASN A 9 -21.44 -28.46 79.28
CA ASN A 9 -22.49 -27.91 78.41
C ASN A 9 -22.09 -26.54 77.82
N TYR A 10 -21.56 -25.64 78.64
CA TYR A 10 -21.10 -24.33 78.18
C TYR A 10 -19.94 -24.46 77.16
N CYS A 11 -18.97 -25.34 77.42
CA CYS A 11 -17.86 -25.60 76.50
C CYS A 11 -18.37 -26.19 75.17
N GLY A 12 -19.38 -27.08 75.22
CA GLY A 12 -20.06 -27.60 74.03
C GLY A 12 -20.76 -26.51 73.20
N GLN A 13 -21.41 -25.54 73.84
CA GLN A 13 -22.06 -24.41 73.16
C GLN A 13 -21.03 -23.50 72.46
N VAL A 14 -19.91 -23.20 73.13
CA VAL A 14 -18.82 -22.40 72.56
C VAL A 14 -18.20 -23.13 71.37
N MET A 15 -17.91 -24.42 71.50
CA MET A 15 -17.36 -25.22 70.39
C MET A 15 -18.31 -25.30 69.19
N ASN A 16 -19.62 -25.41 69.43
CA ASN A 16 -20.62 -25.39 68.36
C ASN A 16 -20.68 -24.02 67.65
N PHE A 17 -20.64 -22.92 68.41
CA PHE A 17 -20.60 -21.57 67.86
C PHE A 17 -19.33 -21.34 67.01
N VAL A 18 -18.16 -21.73 67.51
CA VAL A 18 -16.89 -21.64 66.78
C VAL A 18 -16.92 -22.51 65.53
N GLY A 19 -17.45 -23.73 65.62
CA GLY A 19 -17.61 -24.63 64.49
C GLY A 19 -18.50 -24.05 63.38
N GLN A 20 -19.62 -23.41 63.75
CA GLN A 20 -20.51 -22.75 62.80
C GLN A 20 -19.83 -21.56 62.10
N GLN A 21 -19.11 -20.72 62.85
CA GLN A 21 -18.40 -19.57 62.27
C GLN A 21 -17.27 -19.99 61.31
N LEU A 22 -16.55 -21.07 61.65
CA LEU A 22 -15.56 -21.66 60.76
C LEU A 22 -16.20 -22.20 59.47
N LEU A 23 -17.33 -22.90 59.57
CA LEU A 23 -18.03 -23.43 58.40
C LEU A 23 -18.52 -22.32 57.47
N ILE A 24 -19.05 -21.21 58.02
CA ILE A 24 -19.46 -20.03 57.25
C ILE A 24 -18.26 -19.41 56.53
N SER A 25 -17.13 -19.30 57.23
CA SER A 25 -15.90 -18.73 56.68
C SER A 25 -15.33 -19.59 55.54
N ILE A 26 -15.32 -20.92 55.70
CA ILE A 26 -14.87 -21.85 54.65
C ILE A 26 -15.79 -21.76 53.43
N ASN A 27 -17.11 -21.74 53.62
CA ASN A 27 -18.06 -21.60 52.51
C ASN A 27 -17.91 -20.26 51.78
N PHE A 28 -17.66 -19.18 52.52
CA PHE A 28 -17.41 -17.87 51.94
C PHE A 28 -16.15 -17.88 51.06
N VAL A 29 -15.03 -18.40 51.59
CA VAL A 29 -13.76 -18.50 50.85
C VAL A 29 -13.91 -19.40 49.62
N GLY A 30 -14.56 -20.56 49.77
CA GLY A 30 -14.82 -21.47 48.65
C GLY A 30 -15.62 -20.81 47.53
N ARG A 31 -16.65 -20.04 47.86
CA ARG A 31 -17.45 -19.29 46.88
C ARG A 31 -16.64 -18.18 46.20
N LEU A 32 -15.75 -17.53 46.94
CA LEU A 32 -14.87 -16.47 46.42
C LEU A 32 -13.86 -17.05 45.41
N ILE A 33 -13.22 -18.18 45.75
CA ILE A 33 -12.32 -18.90 44.85
C ILE A 33 -13.05 -19.34 43.57
N LEU A 34 -14.25 -19.93 43.70
CA LEU A 34 -15.03 -20.39 42.55
C LEU A 34 -15.38 -19.22 41.60
N ASN A 35 -15.75 -18.07 42.17
CA ASN A 35 -16.01 -16.86 41.38
C ASN A 35 -14.75 -16.37 40.67
N LEU A 36 -13.58 -16.43 41.33
CA LEU A 36 -12.30 -16.01 40.75
C LEU A 36 -11.90 -16.92 39.57
N VAL A 37 -12.04 -18.23 39.74
CA VAL A 37 -11.77 -19.23 38.68
C VAL A 37 -12.72 -19.02 37.51
N ASN A 38 -14.01 -18.82 37.77
CA ASN A 38 -15.00 -18.54 36.72
C ASN A 38 -14.70 -17.24 35.96
N PHE A 39 -14.26 -16.20 36.67
CA PHE A 39 -13.84 -14.95 36.06
C PHE A 39 -12.59 -15.13 35.19
N GLY A 40 -11.58 -15.85 35.68
CA GLY A 40 -10.38 -16.20 34.92
C GLY A 40 -10.69 -17.01 33.66
N GLY A 41 -11.60 -17.98 33.74
CA GLY A 41 -12.08 -18.75 32.58
C GLY A 41 -12.77 -17.87 31.53
N LYS A 42 -13.61 -16.91 31.96
CA LYS A 42 -14.22 -15.93 31.04
C LYS A 42 -13.16 -15.06 30.36
N LEU A 43 -12.18 -14.58 31.11
CA LEU A 43 -11.05 -13.79 30.59
C LEU A 43 -10.24 -14.56 29.53
N LEU A 44 -9.94 -15.83 29.78
CA LEU A 44 -9.25 -16.69 28.82
C LEU A 44 -10.06 -16.88 27.55
N ASN A 45 -11.38 -17.07 27.66
CA ASN A 45 -12.24 -17.22 26.48
C ASN A 45 -12.27 -15.93 25.63
N TYR A 46 -12.38 -14.76 26.28
CA TYR A 46 -12.26 -13.47 25.58
C TYR A 46 -10.89 -13.31 24.90
N GLY A 47 -9.80 -13.69 25.58
CA GLY A 47 -8.45 -13.65 25.01
C GLY A 47 -8.31 -14.54 23.78
N ALA A 48 -8.84 -15.76 23.83
CA ALA A 48 -8.83 -16.71 22.72
C ALA A 48 -9.65 -16.21 21.52
N GLU A 49 -10.84 -15.63 21.77
CA GLU A 49 -11.67 -15.06 20.72
C GLU A 49 -10.98 -13.89 20.02
N LEU A 50 -10.29 -13.03 20.79
CA LEU A 50 -9.58 -11.86 20.28
C LEU A 50 -8.34 -12.27 19.47
N LEU A 51 -7.61 -13.28 19.93
CA LEU A 51 -6.50 -13.91 19.19
C LEU A 51 -6.97 -14.50 17.86
N SER A 52 -8.09 -15.23 17.86
CA SER A 52 -8.67 -15.81 16.65
C SER A 52 -9.03 -14.73 15.62
N LYS A 53 -9.67 -13.63 16.05
CA LYS A 53 -9.97 -12.50 15.16
C LYS A 53 -8.72 -11.85 14.58
N MET A 54 -7.67 -11.66 15.39
CA MET A 54 -6.38 -11.11 14.94
C MET A 54 -5.70 -12.04 13.92
N LEU A 55 -5.68 -13.34 14.17
CA LEU A 55 -5.13 -14.35 13.26
C LEU A 55 -5.86 -14.39 11.92
N ASN A 56 -7.20 -14.36 11.94
CA ASN A 56 -8.00 -14.32 10.72
C ASN A 56 -7.74 -13.05 9.91
N PHE A 57 -7.64 -11.91 10.58
CA PHE A 57 -7.31 -10.64 9.92
C PHE A 57 -5.90 -10.66 9.29
N ALA A 58 -4.91 -11.15 10.04
CA ALA A 58 -3.54 -11.29 9.53
C ALA A 58 -3.47 -12.26 8.34
N GLY A 59 -4.18 -13.40 8.42
CA GLY A 59 -4.28 -14.36 7.32
C GLY A 59 -4.89 -13.75 6.06
N GLN A 60 -5.99 -12.99 6.20
CA GLN A 60 -6.61 -12.27 5.08
C GLN A 60 -5.68 -11.23 4.44
N LEU A 61 -4.91 -10.49 5.25
CA LEU A 61 -3.92 -9.54 4.73
C LEU A 61 -2.83 -10.24 3.92
N ILE A 62 -2.32 -11.38 4.41
CA ILE A 62 -1.30 -12.16 3.70
C ILE A 62 -1.86 -12.69 2.37
N LEU A 63 -3.06 -13.26 2.38
CA LEU A 63 -3.70 -13.77 1.16
C LEU A 63 -3.91 -12.65 0.12
N ASN A 64 -4.37 -11.48 0.55
CA ASN A 64 -4.53 -10.33 -0.35
C ASN A 64 -3.19 -9.87 -0.92
N LEU A 65 -2.12 -9.88 -0.12
CA LEU A 65 -0.79 -9.52 -0.60
C LEU A 65 -0.29 -10.51 -1.66
N VAL A 66 -0.45 -11.82 -1.41
CA VAL A 66 -0.07 -12.88 -2.36
C VAL A 66 -0.87 -12.76 -3.65
N ASP A 67 -2.16 -12.45 -3.59
CA ASP A 67 -3.01 -12.25 -4.77
C ASP A 67 -2.54 -11.04 -5.61
N VAL A 68 -2.22 -9.92 -4.96
CA VAL A 68 -1.68 -8.73 -5.64
C VAL A 68 -0.34 -9.03 -6.32
N VAL A 69 0.56 -9.74 -5.64
CA VAL A 69 1.85 -10.15 -6.21
C VAL A 69 1.64 -11.12 -7.38
N GLY A 70 0.75 -12.10 -7.24
CA GLY A 70 0.42 -13.05 -8.30
C GLY A 70 -0.10 -12.35 -9.56
N LYS A 71 -1.04 -11.41 -9.41
CA LYS A 71 -1.55 -10.59 -10.53
C LYS A 71 -0.45 -9.75 -11.19
N LEU A 72 0.45 -9.18 -10.39
CA LEU A 72 1.57 -8.39 -10.92
C LEU A 72 2.53 -9.26 -11.75
N VAL A 73 2.84 -10.47 -11.26
CA VAL A 73 3.69 -11.43 -11.98
C VAL A 73 3.03 -11.86 -13.29
N LEU A 74 1.75 -12.21 -13.27
CA LEU A 74 1.01 -12.57 -14.49
C LEU A 74 1.03 -11.45 -15.53
N ASN A 75 0.76 -10.21 -15.12
CA ASN A 75 0.83 -9.06 -16.02
C ASN A 75 2.23 -8.85 -16.64
N LEU A 76 3.30 -9.11 -15.88
CA LEU A 76 4.67 -9.04 -16.39
C LEU A 76 4.97 -10.15 -17.40
N VAL A 77 4.49 -11.36 -17.13
CA VAL A 77 4.62 -12.51 -18.04
C VAL A 77 3.86 -12.23 -19.35
N ASP A 78 2.65 -11.71 -19.26
CA ASP A 78 1.83 -11.36 -20.43
C ASP A 78 2.49 -10.25 -21.26
N LEU A 79 3.06 -9.23 -20.59
CA LEU A 79 3.82 -8.18 -21.26
C LEU A 79 5.05 -8.74 -21.99
N ALA A 80 5.79 -9.64 -21.34
CA ALA A 80 6.95 -10.30 -21.94
C ALA A 80 6.53 -11.15 -23.16
N GLY A 81 5.44 -11.91 -23.06
CA GLY A 81 4.88 -12.68 -24.17
C GLY A 81 4.46 -11.78 -25.34
N GLY A 82 3.82 -10.64 -25.04
CA GLY A 82 3.47 -9.63 -26.05
C GLY A 82 4.70 -9.06 -26.76
N LEU A 83 5.79 -8.79 -26.02
CA LEU A 83 7.04 -8.31 -26.59
C LEU A 83 7.69 -9.37 -27.49
N VAL A 84 7.71 -10.63 -27.06
CA VAL A 84 8.24 -11.75 -27.85
C VAL A 84 7.44 -11.92 -29.14
N ASN A 85 6.11 -11.89 -29.07
CA ASN A 85 5.25 -11.97 -30.25
C ASN A 85 5.46 -10.79 -31.20
N PHE A 86 5.57 -9.57 -30.67
CA PHE A 86 5.87 -8.38 -31.47
C PHE A 86 7.22 -8.52 -32.20
N VAL A 87 8.26 -8.97 -31.49
CA VAL A 87 9.58 -9.20 -32.08
C VAL A 87 9.52 -10.30 -33.15
N ALA A 88 8.82 -11.40 -32.89
CA ALA A 88 8.64 -12.50 -33.85
C ALA A 88 7.86 -12.08 -35.10
N GLU A 89 6.92 -11.14 -34.99
CA GLU A 89 6.12 -10.67 -36.13
C GLU A 89 6.82 -9.57 -36.95
N GLN A 90 7.61 -8.71 -36.30
CA GLN A 90 8.30 -7.60 -36.96
C GLN A 90 9.65 -7.99 -37.55
N LEU A 91 10.38 -8.94 -36.93
CA LEU A 91 11.70 -9.37 -37.41
C LEU A 91 11.69 -9.86 -38.87
N PRO A 92 10.79 -10.78 -39.29
CA PRO A 92 10.77 -11.28 -40.67
C PRO A 92 10.39 -10.21 -41.70
N LYS A 93 9.61 -9.19 -41.30
CA LYS A 93 9.21 -8.08 -42.17
C LYS A 93 10.36 -7.08 -42.38
N LEU A 94 11.28 -6.99 -41.42
CA LEU A 94 12.48 -6.16 -41.49
C LEU A 94 13.67 -6.87 -42.16
N TRP A 95 13.66 -8.20 -42.21
CA TRP A 95 14.76 -9.03 -42.75
C TRP A 95 14.38 -9.63 -44.10
N GLY A 96 14.38 -8.80 -45.16
CA GLY A 96 14.06 -9.18 -46.53
C GLY A 96 14.58 -10.56 -46.97
N THR A 97 13.83 -11.18 -47.90
CA THR A 97 14.03 -12.52 -48.48
C THR A 97 15.48 -12.99 -48.49
N ALA A 98 15.76 -14.11 -47.81
CA ALA A 98 16.93 -15.03 -47.76
C ALA A 98 18.32 -14.59 -48.27
N ASP A 99 18.42 -13.85 -49.37
CA ASP A 99 19.65 -13.36 -49.99
C ASP A 99 20.31 -12.19 -49.20
N GLU A 100 19.58 -11.59 -48.26
CA GLU A 100 20.10 -10.59 -47.31
C GLU A 100 20.47 -11.17 -45.93
N ALA A 101 19.95 -12.35 -45.58
CA ALA A 101 20.27 -13.01 -44.31
C ALA A 101 21.73 -13.48 -44.27
N ASP A 102 22.26 -13.99 -45.39
CA ASP A 102 23.68 -14.37 -45.52
C ASP A 102 24.63 -13.16 -45.41
N ARG A 103 24.16 -11.97 -45.86
CA ARG A 103 24.89 -10.70 -45.71
C ARG A 103 24.89 -10.20 -44.27
N PHE A 104 23.83 -10.46 -43.50
CA PHE A 104 23.70 -10.02 -42.12
C PHE A 104 24.51 -10.90 -41.15
N TRP A 105 24.57 -12.21 -41.40
CA TRP A 105 25.46 -13.12 -40.67
C TRP A 105 26.95 -12.77 -40.86
N CYS A 106 27.36 -12.39 -42.07
CA CYS A 106 28.70 -11.86 -42.31
C CYS A 106 28.97 -10.54 -41.54
N GLY A 107 27.95 -9.73 -41.26
CA GLY A 107 28.09 -8.45 -40.57
C GLY A 107 28.36 -8.59 -39.07
N MET A 108 27.61 -9.44 -38.35
CA MET A 108 27.83 -9.64 -36.91
C MET A 108 29.10 -10.43 -36.57
N ALA A 109 29.52 -11.36 -37.45
CA ALA A 109 30.72 -12.17 -37.21
C ALA A 109 32.02 -11.34 -37.19
N ILE A 110 32.02 -10.13 -37.75
CA ILE A 110 33.19 -9.24 -37.84
C ILE A 110 33.38 -8.42 -36.54
N GLU A 111 32.33 -8.15 -35.77
CA GLU A 111 32.41 -7.31 -34.56
C GLU A 111 32.74 -8.08 -33.28
N THR A 112 32.36 -9.36 -33.18
CA THR A 112 32.65 -10.16 -31.98
C THR A 112 33.74 -11.18 -32.29
N GLY A 113 34.99 -10.81 -32.02
CA GLY A 113 36.12 -11.73 -32.13
C GLY A 113 35.88 -13.03 -31.36
N LYS A 114 35.63 -14.11 -32.13
CA LYS A 114 35.55 -15.54 -31.76
C LYS A 114 34.25 -16.00 -31.06
N PHE A 115 33.51 -16.89 -31.71
CA PHE A 115 33.30 -18.28 -31.27
C PHE A 115 32.68 -19.14 -32.39
N TRP A 116 33.14 -20.40 -32.48
CA TRP A 116 32.66 -21.44 -33.41
C TRP A 116 31.61 -22.32 -32.74
N TRP A 117 30.65 -22.81 -33.54
CA TRP A 117 29.88 -24.03 -33.25
C TRP A 117 29.62 -24.72 -34.59
N ALA A 118 30.01 -25.98 -34.68
CA ALA A 118 29.59 -26.91 -35.71
C ALA A 118 28.45 -27.77 -35.14
N ILE A 119 27.44 -28.08 -35.95
CA ILE A 119 26.58 -29.26 -35.76
C ILE A 119 26.52 -29.98 -37.11
N ASP A 120 26.80 -31.29 -37.03
CA ASP A 120 27.09 -32.26 -38.07
C ASP A 120 26.07 -32.39 -39.22
N THR A 121 26.60 -32.60 -40.42
CA THR A 121 26.40 -33.88 -41.14
C THR A 121 27.65 -34.25 -41.96
N GLU A 122 28.45 -35.15 -41.39
CA GLU A 122 29.39 -36.11 -42.01
C GLU A 122 30.70 -35.67 -42.70
N PRO A 123 31.76 -36.52 -42.67
CA PRO A 123 33.12 -36.06 -42.41
C PRO A 123 34.10 -36.39 -43.55
N VAL A 124 34.94 -35.44 -43.99
CA VAL A 124 36.25 -35.79 -44.57
C VAL A 124 37.29 -34.71 -44.24
N ALA A 125 38.29 -35.16 -43.49
CA ALA A 125 39.68 -34.71 -43.40
C ALA A 125 40.02 -33.21 -43.27
N ILE A 126 40.60 -32.92 -42.11
CA ILE A 126 41.46 -31.77 -41.81
C ILE A 126 42.68 -31.77 -42.74
N GLU A 127 42.94 -30.66 -43.44
CA GLU A 127 44.30 -30.17 -43.60
C GLU A 127 44.32 -28.65 -43.83
N ALA A 128 44.98 -27.97 -42.91
CA ALA A 128 45.28 -26.56 -43.02
C ALA A 128 46.61 -26.38 -43.75
N VAL A 129 46.74 -25.20 -44.38
CA VAL A 129 47.98 -24.45 -44.65
C VAL A 129 48.54 -24.50 -46.10
N LYS A 130 48.62 -23.26 -46.64
CA LYS A 130 49.62 -22.67 -47.56
C LYS A 130 49.30 -22.48 -49.06
N TYR A 131 49.37 -21.19 -49.42
CA TYR A 131 49.76 -20.53 -50.68
C TYR A 131 49.12 -20.96 -52.00
N LEU A 132 48.49 -20.00 -52.69
CA LEU A 132 48.52 -19.91 -54.15
C LEU A 132 48.54 -18.44 -54.59
N LEU A 133 49.76 -17.95 -54.87
CA LEU A 133 49.97 -17.04 -56.00
C LEU A 133 49.69 -17.88 -57.26
N ALA A 134 48.75 -17.44 -58.10
CA ALA A 134 48.61 -17.93 -59.46
C ALA A 134 48.94 -16.77 -60.42
N THR A 135 50.17 -16.77 -60.92
CA THR A 135 50.46 -16.22 -62.25
C THR A 135 50.12 -17.30 -63.25
N ASP A 136 49.33 -16.98 -64.28
CA ASP A 136 49.34 -17.77 -65.50
C ASP A 136 49.71 -16.89 -66.69
N THR A 137 50.58 -17.48 -67.49
CA THR A 137 51.25 -16.99 -68.68
C THR A 137 50.40 -17.27 -69.91
N GLU A 138 50.45 -16.33 -70.85
CA GLU A 138 50.13 -16.42 -72.27
C GLU A 138 48.95 -15.55 -72.73
N SER A 139 49.29 -14.62 -73.63
CA SER A 139 48.50 -13.51 -74.17
C SER A 139 48.35 -12.28 -73.25
N GLY A 140 49.24 -11.31 -73.45
CA GLY A 140 49.14 -9.97 -72.88
C GLY A 140 47.92 -9.22 -73.43
N LYS A 141 46.75 -9.41 -72.81
CA LYS A 141 45.58 -8.52 -72.91
C LYS A 141 44.80 -8.55 -71.60
N PHE A 142 44.77 -7.43 -70.90
CA PHE A 142 43.89 -7.19 -69.75
C PHE A 142 42.44 -7.24 -70.22
N ARG A 143 41.64 -8.21 -69.74
CA ARG A 143 40.17 -8.09 -69.73
C ARG A 143 39.76 -7.75 -68.30
N PRO A 144 39.01 -6.66 -68.06
CA PRO A 144 38.48 -6.39 -66.72
C PRO A 144 37.30 -7.33 -66.49
N GLY A 145 37.56 -8.44 -65.77
CA GLY A 145 36.51 -9.16 -65.06
C GLY A 145 36.10 -8.33 -63.85
N THR A 146 34.80 -8.14 -63.66
CA THR A 146 34.21 -7.50 -62.47
C THR A 146 34.42 -8.36 -61.23
N GLY A 147 35.64 -8.36 -60.70
CA GLY A 147 36.01 -8.97 -59.42
C GLY A 147 36.10 -7.90 -58.34
N LYS A 148 35.31 -8.05 -57.28
CA LYS A 148 35.44 -7.22 -56.06
C LYS A 148 36.62 -7.77 -55.25
N PHE A 149 37.64 -6.95 -55.03
CA PHE A 149 38.75 -7.28 -54.12
C PHE A 149 38.58 -6.54 -52.80
N TRP A 150 38.85 -7.22 -51.70
CA TRP A 150 38.89 -6.63 -50.36
C TRP A 150 40.34 -6.61 -49.88
N CYS A 151 40.88 -5.42 -49.60
CA CYS A 151 42.12 -5.26 -48.86
C CYS A 151 41.76 -4.57 -47.54
N GLY A 152 42.01 -5.24 -46.41
CA GLY A 152 41.85 -4.67 -45.09
C GLY A 152 43.21 -4.55 -44.40
N THR A 153 43.64 -3.32 -44.12
CA THR A 153 44.64 -3.05 -43.09
C THR A 153 43.94 -2.52 -41.87
N GLY A 154 44.33 -3.03 -40.71
CA GLY A 154 43.56 -2.96 -39.47
C GLY A 154 43.21 -1.56 -38.96
N ASN A 155 42.03 -1.54 -38.32
CA ASN A 155 41.62 -0.74 -37.16
C ASN A 155 40.76 0.51 -37.35
N GLU A 156 40.29 0.87 -38.55
CA GLU A 156 39.17 1.82 -38.67
C GLU A 156 38.26 1.46 -39.86
N THR A 157 36.97 1.22 -39.60
CA THR A 157 35.95 0.94 -40.61
C THR A 157 35.52 2.21 -41.34
N ARG A 158 36.19 2.53 -42.45
CA ARG A 158 35.61 3.37 -43.52
C ARG A 158 35.22 2.49 -44.70
N LYS A 159 33.94 2.49 -45.06
CA LYS A 159 33.47 1.87 -46.31
C LYS A 159 33.75 2.82 -47.46
N PHE A 160 34.77 2.54 -48.27
CA PHE A 160 34.94 3.22 -49.55
C PHE A 160 34.27 2.40 -50.65
N TRP A 161 33.35 3.02 -51.39
CA TRP A 161 32.86 2.49 -52.65
C TRP A 161 33.72 3.07 -53.77
N CYS A 162 34.40 2.21 -54.51
CA CYS A 162 35.06 2.60 -55.75
C CYS A 162 34.39 1.83 -56.88
N THR A 163 33.57 2.52 -57.68
CA THR A 163 33.10 1.98 -58.96
C THR A 163 34.04 2.50 -60.04
N SER A 164 34.80 1.60 -60.69
CA SER A 164 35.55 2.01 -61.88
C SER A 164 34.58 2.18 -63.04
N VAL A 165 34.38 3.39 -63.53
CA VAL A 165 33.87 3.62 -64.89
C VAL A 165 34.65 4.77 -65.50
N ASN A 166 35.14 4.55 -66.72
CA ASN A 166 35.85 5.53 -67.54
C ASN A 166 34.90 6.62 -68.06
N VAL A 167 35.50 7.79 -68.31
CA VAL A 167 34.97 8.98 -69.02
C VAL A 167 34.30 10.02 -68.11
N ALA A 168 34.78 11.25 -68.27
CA ALA A 168 34.48 12.44 -67.49
C ALA A 168 32.99 12.75 -67.40
N GLN A 169 32.45 12.81 -66.18
CA GLN A 169 31.27 13.60 -65.82
C GLN A 169 31.13 13.72 -64.29
N ASN A 170 30.53 14.83 -63.85
CA ASN A 170 30.45 15.30 -62.47
C ASN A 170 29.97 14.25 -61.45
N PHE A 171 30.60 14.21 -60.28
CA PHE A 171 30.19 13.37 -59.15
C PHE A 171 29.05 14.04 -58.37
N HIS A 172 27.94 13.32 -58.17
CA HIS A 172 26.97 13.60 -57.12
C HIS A 172 27.27 12.69 -55.92
N LEU A 173 27.72 13.28 -54.82
CA LEU A 173 27.82 12.60 -53.53
C LEU A 173 26.54 12.91 -52.74
N ALA A 174 25.61 11.95 -52.66
CA ALA A 174 24.44 12.08 -51.80
C ALA A 174 24.74 11.44 -50.44
N SER A 175 24.90 12.27 -49.41
CA SER A 175 24.83 11.87 -48.01
C SER A 175 23.36 11.83 -47.59
N ALA A 176 22.90 10.72 -47.01
CA ALA A 176 21.51 10.52 -46.58
C ALA A 176 21.17 11.17 -45.22
N ILE A 177 21.86 12.24 -44.82
CA ILE A 177 21.57 12.99 -43.60
C ILE A 177 21.59 14.49 -43.94
N ASP A 178 20.41 15.11 -43.86
CA ASP A 178 20.07 16.53 -43.97
C ASP A 178 20.64 17.35 -45.14
N GLY A 179 19.81 17.53 -46.18
CA GLY A 179 19.38 18.83 -46.71
C GLY A 179 20.37 19.92 -47.15
N TYR A 180 21.69 19.68 -47.18
CA TYR A 180 22.67 20.67 -47.63
C TYR A 180 23.31 20.24 -48.95
N GLU A 181 22.98 20.95 -50.04
CA GLU A 181 23.68 20.84 -51.32
C GLU A 181 25.04 21.54 -51.23
N PHE A 182 26.12 20.77 -51.31
CA PHE A 182 27.49 21.32 -51.30
C PHE A 182 27.99 21.47 -52.74
N TRP A 183 28.10 22.71 -53.22
CA TRP A 183 28.74 23.02 -54.50
C TRP A 183 30.26 23.15 -54.30
N LEU A 184 31.04 22.24 -54.88
CA LEU A 184 32.48 22.46 -55.08
C LEU A 184 32.69 23.14 -56.43
N PRO A 185 33.31 24.33 -56.49
CA PRO A 185 33.75 24.90 -57.76
C PRO A 185 34.91 24.06 -58.30
N SER A 186 34.85 23.72 -59.59
CA SER A 186 35.97 23.18 -60.34
C SER A 186 37.09 24.21 -60.43
N ALA A 187 37.95 24.26 -59.42
CA ALA A 187 39.13 25.12 -59.39
C ALA A 187 40.40 24.25 -59.37
N SER A 188 41.25 24.47 -60.36
CA SER A 188 42.54 23.81 -60.58
C SER A 188 43.64 24.26 -59.61
N TYR A 189 43.32 24.50 -58.35
CA TYR A 189 44.31 24.75 -57.29
C TYR A 189 43.84 24.03 -56.03
N ALA A 190 44.46 22.88 -55.76
CA ALA A 190 44.27 22.14 -54.52
C ALA A 190 44.95 22.90 -53.37
N GLU A 191 44.23 23.86 -52.79
CA GLU A 191 44.58 24.37 -51.47
C GLU A 191 44.25 23.25 -50.46
N LYS A 192 45.30 22.60 -49.94
CA LYS A 192 45.20 21.51 -48.97
C LYS A 192 44.54 22.04 -47.70
N ILE A 193 43.22 21.88 -47.57
CA ILE A 193 42.56 22.00 -46.27
C ILE A 193 43.15 20.91 -45.37
N GLN A 194 43.89 21.33 -44.35
CA GLN A 194 44.58 20.41 -43.45
C GLN A 194 43.55 19.61 -42.62
N PRO A 195 43.64 18.28 -42.56
CA PRO A 195 42.69 17.43 -41.84
C PRO A 195 42.56 17.75 -40.34
N ALA A 196 43.56 18.43 -39.75
CA ALA A 196 43.52 18.92 -38.37
C ALA A 196 42.38 19.93 -38.10
N SER A 197 42.01 20.74 -39.09
CA SER A 197 40.96 21.77 -38.95
C SER A 197 39.55 21.19 -38.84
N ILE A 198 39.29 20.05 -39.47
CA ILE A 198 37.99 19.34 -39.42
C ILE A 198 37.86 18.54 -38.12
N SER A 199 38.96 17.94 -37.63
CA SER A 199 38.99 17.24 -36.32
C SER A 199 38.64 18.19 -35.18
N TYR A 200 39.27 19.37 -35.17
CA TYR A 200 39.08 20.37 -34.12
C TYR A 200 37.64 20.93 -34.11
N ALA A 201 37.07 21.22 -35.28
CA ALA A 201 35.68 21.68 -35.38
C ALA A 201 34.66 20.63 -34.89
N GLY A 202 34.92 19.34 -35.17
CA GLY A 202 34.12 18.24 -34.63
C GLY A 202 34.21 18.17 -33.11
N GLU A 203 35.42 18.17 -32.55
CA GLU A 203 35.65 18.09 -31.10
C GLU A 203 34.96 19.23 -30.33
N VAL A 204 34.99 20.46 -30.87
CA VAL A 204 34.30 21.62 -30.28
C VAL A 204 32.77 21.47 -30.31
N LEU A 205 32.19 20.98 -31.42
CA LEU A 205 30.75 20.72 -31.51
C LEU A 205 30.30 19.60 -30.54
N TRP A 206 31.09 18.53 -30.41
CA TRP A 206 30.82 17.44 -29.46
C TRP A 206 31.02 17.86 -28.00
N ALA A 207 31.89 18.83 -27.72
CA ALA A 207 32.05 19.41 -26.40
C ALA A 207 30.84 20.26 -26.00
N ASN A 208 30.42 21.18 -26.88
CA ASN A 208 29.23 22.03 -26.65
C ASN A 208 27.95 21.21 -26.47
N THR A 209 27.81 20.11 -27.23
CA THR A 209 26.64 19.21 -27.10
C THR A 209 26.63 18.50 -25.74
N ARG A 210 27.79 18.10 -25.22
CA ARG A 210 27.92 17.49 -23.89
C ARG A 210 27.60 18.49 -22.77
N GLU A 211 28.06 19.72 -22.87
CA GLU A 211 27.76 20.78 -21.90
C GLU A 211 26.24 21.05 -21.82
N LEU A 212 25.57 21.16 -22.96
CA LEU A 212 24.11 21.32 -23.02
C LEU A 212 23.35 20.12 -22.42
N GLU A 213 23.81 18.90 -22.65
CA GLU A 213 23.23 17.71 -22.02
C GLU A 213 23.43 17.68 -20.50
N GLU A 214 24.60 18.09 -20.01
CA GLU A 214 24.89 18.16 -18.58
C GLU A 214 24.05 19.23 -17.88
N GLU A 215 23.86 20.40 -18.50
CA GLU A 215 22.95 21.43 -18.01
C GLU A 215 21.50 20.93 -18.00
N ALA A 216 21.05 20.26 -19.06
CA ALA A 216 19.73 19.65 -19.11
C ALA A 216 19.52 18.59 -18.02
N ARG A 217 20.55 17.78 -17.73
CA ARG A 217 20.54 16.79 -16.63
C ARG A 217 20.45 17.47 -15.27
N LYS A 218 21.20 18.55 -15.03
CA LYS A 218 21.15 19.34 -13.79
C LYS A 218 19.74 19.92 -13.56
N VAL A 219 19.16 20.56 -14.58
CA VAL A 219 17.79 21.10 -14.52
C VAL A 219 16.76 20.00 -14.26
N LYS A 220 16.89 18.84 -14.91
CA LYS A 220 15.99 17.69 -14.70
C LYS A 220 16.10 17.14 -13.28
N LEU A 221 17.31 17.08 -12.71
CA LEU A 221 17.54 16.64 -11.34
C LEU A 221 16.95 17.63 -10.33
N GLU A 222 17.13 18.93 -10.54
CA GLU A 222 16.59 19.97 -9.67
C GLU A 222 15.06 19.96 -9.68
N LYS A 223 14.42 19.78 -10.85
CA LYS A 223 12.97 19.58 -10.96
C LYS A 223 12.48 18.37 -10.16
N LYS A 224 13.22 17.25 -10.19
CA LYS A 224 12.89 16.05 -9.39
C LYS A 224 13.00 16.34 -7.89
N ARG A 225 14.09 16.99 -7.45
CA ARG A 225 14.29 17.37 -6.04
C ARG A 225 13.20 18.31 -5.54
N LYS A 226 12.82 19.30 -6.34
CA LYS A 226 11.74 20.23 -6.02
C LYS A 226 10.40 19.50 -5.92
N ALA A 227 10.07 18.65 -6.90
CA ALA A 227 8.85 17.85 -6.86
C ALA A 227 8.79 16.90 -5.66
N GLU A 228 9.92 16.31 -5.26
CA GLU A 228 10.01 15.46 -4.08
C GLU A 228 9.86 16.26 -2.78
N SER A 229 10.50 17.43 -2.69
CA SER A 229 10.33 18.35 -1.56
C SER A 229 8.87 18.82 -1.42
N ASP A 230 8.24 19.20 -2.53
CA ASP A 230 6.83 19.60 -2.56
C ASP A 230 5.93 18.45 -2.09
N ARG A 231 6.16 17.22 -2.57
CA ARG A 231 5.45 16.01 -2.13
C ARG A 231 5.61 15.75 -0.63
N LEU A 232 6.83 15.84 -0.10
CA LEU A 232 7.09 15.65 1.33
C LEU A 232 6.37 16.72 2.16
N SER A 233 6.44 17.98 1.74
CA SER A 233 5.75 19.08 2.42
C SER A 233 4.22 18.90 2.41
N GLU A 234 3.66 18.36 1.33
CA GLU A 234 2.24 18.09 1.22
C GLU A 234 1.82 16.93 2.14
N LEU A 235 2.63 15.87 2.20
CA LEU A 235 2.40 14.75 3.13
C LEU A 235 2.46 15.20 4.59
N GLU A 236 3.41 16.05 4.95
CA GLU A 236 3.50 16.64 6.29
C GLU A 236 2.28 17.51 6.62
N LYS A 237 1.85 18.38 5.69
CA LYS A 237 0.63 19.18 5.85
C LYS A 237 -0.59 18.30 6.07
N ARG A 238 -0.74 17.20 5.31
CA ARG A 238 -1.85 16.24 5.46
C ARG A 238 -1.77 15.50 6.80
N LYS A 239 -0.58 15.06 7.23
CA LYS A 239 -0.37 14.43 8.54
C LYS A 239 -0.73 15.38 9.68
N LYS A 240 -0.25 16.63 9.61
CA LYS A 240 -0.55 17.66 10.60
C LYS A 240 -2.04 17.99 10.64
N LYS A 241 -2.69 18.12 9.47
CA LYS A 241 -4.13 18.36 9.36
C LYS A 241 -4.95 17.25 10.02
N ARG A 242 -4.68 15.98 9.70
CA ARG A 242 -5.38 14.83 10.31
C ARG A 242 -5.16 14.75 11.82
N LEU A 243 -3.94 15.06 12.29
CA LEU A 243 -3.63 15.08 13.71
C LEU A 243 -4.42 16.18 14.44
N GLU A 244 -4.53 17.37 13.83
CA GLU A 244 -5.28 18.48 14.41
C GLU A 244 -6.79 18.21 14.41
N GLU A 245 -7.34 17.67 13.32
CA GLU A 245 -8.73 17.20 13.26
C GLU A 245 -9.00 16.15 14.36
N MET A 246 -8.09 15.19 14.57
CA MET A 246 -8.21 14.19 15.64
C MET A 246 -8.13 14.81 17.05
N ARG A 247 -7.30 15.85 17.23
CA ARG A 247 -7.22 16.55 18.52
C ARG A 247 -8.49 17.35 18.78
N GLU A 248 -9.03 18.00 17.76
CA GLU A 248 -10.25 18.78 17.85
C GLU A 248 -11.47 17.90 18.13
N THR A 249 -11.60 16.74 17.45
CA THR A 249 -12.68 15.78 17.76
C THR A 249 -12.58 15.26 19.18
N LYS A 250 -11.39 14.84 19.63
CA LYS A 250 -11.18 14.43 21.03
C LYS A 250 -11.53 15.54 22.02
N ARG A 251 -11.17 16.78 21.71
CA ARG A 251 -11.51 17.93 22.56
C ARG A 251 -13.03 18.15 22.63
N LYS A 252 -13.72 18.11 21.49
CA LYS A 252 -15.20 18.21 21.42
C LYS A 252 -15.87 17.06 22.17
N ASP A 253 -15.34 15.85 22.09
CA ASP A 253 -15.86 14.69 22.83
C ASP A 253 -15.70 14.87 24.35
N VAL A 254 -14.54 15.36 24.81
CA VAL A 254 -14.30 15.67 26.22
C VAL A 254 -15.22 16.78 26.72
N GLU A 255 -15.39 17.87 25.95
CA GLU A 255 -16.30 18.96 26.29
C GLU A 255 -17.77 18.48 26.33
N SER A 256 -18.17 17.63 25.39
CA SER A 256 -19.49 16.98 25.36
C SER A 256 -19.71 16.07 26.58
N MET A 257 -18.72 15.27 26.97
CA MET A 257 -18.78 14.46 28.19
C MET A 257 -18.90 15.32 29.44
N LYS A 258 -18.12 16.40 29.56
CA LYS A 258 -18.18 17.32 30.69
C LYS A 258 -19.56 17.99 30.81
N LEU A 259 -20.15 18.37 29.67
CA LEU A 259 -21.51 18.93 29.65
C LEU A 259 -22.54 17.89 30.11
N LYS A 260 -22.46 16.65 29.60
CA LYS A 260 -23.32 15.53 30.05
C LYS A 260 -23.21 15.30 31.55
N GLU A 261 -22.00 15.31 32.09
CA GLU A 261 -21.76 15.09 33.52
C GLU A 261 -22.33 16.21 34.39
N ASN A 262 -22.16 17.47 34.00
CA ASN A 262 -22.77 18.60 34.71
C ASN A 262 -24.31 18.51 34.72
N ILE A 263 -24.90 18.15 33.57
CA ILE A 263 -26.35 17.96 33.47
C ILE A 263 -26.78 16.77 34.35
N ARG A 264 -26.07 15.64 34.32
CA ARG A 264 -26.33 14.48 35.20
C ARG A 264 -26.30 14.88 36.67
N ALA A 265 -25.31 15.66 37.09
CA ALA A 265 -25.21 16.12 38.48
C ALA A 265 -26.39 17.03 38.87
N LYS A 266 -26.80 17.95 37.99
CA LYS A 266 -27.94 18.85 38.25
C LYS A 266 -29.26 18.06 38.33
N VAL A 267 -29.53 17.22 37.34
CA VAL A 267 -30.75 16.39 37.29
C VAL A 267 -30.76 15.40 38.45
N GLY A 268 -29.62 14.78 38.78
CA GLY A 268 -29.49 13.89 39.92
C GLY A 268 -29.82 14.56 41.25
N LYS A 269 -29.39 15.82 41.45
CA LYS A 269 -29.78 16.62 42.63
C LYS A 269 -31.28 16.89 42.67
N GLU A 270 -31.87 17.31 41.55
CA GLU A 270 -33.32 17.55 41.44
C GLU A 270 -34.13 16.28 41.74
N LEU A 271 -33.70 15.14 41.20
CA LEU A 271 -34.35 13.84 41.42
C LEU A 271 -34.13 13.32 42.85
N SER A 272 -32.98 13.55 43.46
CA SER A 272 -32.72 13.20 44.85
C SER A 272 -33.61 13.99 45.81
N MET A 273 -33.77 15.30 45.58
CA MET A 273 -34.73 16.11 46.34
C MET A 273 -36.14 15.57 46.16
N LEU A 274 -36.55 15.27 44.92
CA LEU A 274 -37.86 14.70 44.62
C LEU A 274 -38.09 13.37 45.35
N GLU A 275 -37.10 12.49 45.37
CA GLU A 275 -37.13 11.21 46.08
C GLU A 275 -37.29 11.39 47.60
N THR A 276 -36.67 12.41 48.19
CA THR A 276 -36.83 12.72 49.63
C THR A 276 -38.18 13.36 49.97
N THR A 277 -38.73 14.18 49.07
CA THR A 277 -40.02 14.87 49.28
C THR A 277 -41.23 13.97 49.00
N CYS A 278 -41.10 12.97 48.11
CA CYS A 278 -42.22 12.11 47.72
C CYS A 278 -42.33 10.87 48.61
N HIS A 279 -43.52 10.65 49.18
CA HIS A 279 -43.79 9.50 50.05
C HIS A 279 -44.49 8.32 49.35
N ASP A 280 -45.00 8.51 48.13
CA ASP A 280 -45.69 7.49 47.34
C ASP A 280 -45.34 7.59 45.84
N MET A 281 -45.58 6.51 45.09
CA MET A 281 -45.32 6.47 43.64
C MET A 281 -46.14 7.52 42.86
N ALA A 282 -47.36 7.82 43.33
CA ALA A 282 -48.20 8.83 42.68
C ALA A 282 -47.59 10.24 42.76
N SER A 283 -46.99 10.63 43.89
CA SER A 283 -46.33 11.94 44.03
C SER A 283 -45.05 12.03 43.22
N VAL A 284 -44.27 10.94 43.13
CA VAL A 284 -43.10 10.88 42.23
C VAL A 284 -43.52 11.12 40.79
N LEU A 285 -44.53 10.40 40.30
CA LEU A 285 -45.01 10.53 38.92
C LEU A 285 -45.55 11.94 38.65
N ARG A 286 -46.28 12.55 39.59
CA ARG A 286 -46.72 13.96 39.49
C ARG A 286 -45.55 14.93 39.45
N GLY A 287 -44.54 14.75 40.31
CA GLY A 287 -43.33 15.57 40.33
C GLY A 287 -42.48 15.45 39.06
N LEU A 288 -42.57 14.32 38.36
CA LEU A 288 -41.99 14.12 37.03
C LEU A 288 -42.84 14.69 35.88
N GLY A 289 -44.00 15.29 36.19
CA GLY A 289 -44.92 15.87 35.20
C GLY A 289 -45.82 14.84 34.51
N ILE A 290 -46.10 13.71 35.16
CA ILE A 290 -47.08 12.71 34.71
C ILE A 290 -48.35 12.84 35.55
N SER A 291 -49.48 13.10 34.88
CA SER A 291 -50.78 13.15 35.55
C SER A 291 -51.19 11.77 36.07
N VAL A 292 -51.55 11.70 37.35
CA VAL A 292 -52.09 10.50 38.01
C VAL A 292 -53.51 10.85 38.47
N GLY A 293 -54.52 10.16 37.95
CA GLY A 293 -55.91 10.29 38.44
C GLY A 293 -56.06 9.59 39.79
N GLY A 294 -56.98 10.09 40.64
CA GLY A 294 -57.62 9.42 41.79
C GLY A 294 -56.76 8.82 42.91
N GLY A 295 -55.46 8.60 42.72
CA GLY A 295 -54.59 7.86 43.64
C GLY A 295 -54.83 6.35 43.66
N THR A 296 -55.71 5.79 42.81
CA THR A 296 -55.97 4.34 42.82
C THR A 296 -54.77 3.56 42.26
N ILE A 297 -54.57 2.31 42.72
CA ILE A 297 -53.46 1.45 42.30
C ILE A 297 -53.44 1.26 40.77
N HIS A 298 -54.62 1.17 40.14
CA HIS A 298 -54.73 1.00 38.69
C HIS A 298 -54.27 2.26 37.94
N GLU A 299 -54.67 3.44 38.38
CA GLU A 299 -54.27 4.72 37.76
C GLU A 299 -52.77 4.96 37.92
N VAL A 300 -52.20 4.63 39.08
CA VAL A 300 -50.74 4.69 39.31
C VAL A 300 -49.99 3.75 38.36
N ARG A 301 -50.50 2.54 38.12
CA ARG A 301 -49.90 1.59 37.14
C ARG A 301 -49.94 2.12 35.71
N VAL A 302 -51.06 2.73 35.31
CA VAL A 302 -51.20 3.32 33.96
C VAL A 302 -50.25 4.51 33.80
N ALA A 303 -50.19 5.39 34.80
CA ALA A 303 -49.28 6.53 34.81
C ALA A 303 -47.80 6.08 34.82
N TYR A 304 -47.46 5.02 35.56
CA TYR A 304 -46.12 4.42 35.55
C TYR A 304 -45.72 3.93 34.16
N LYS A 305 -46.58 3.15 33.47
CA LYS A 305 -46.32 2.71 32.09
C LYS A 305 -46.16 3.90 31.15
N LYS A 306 -47.00 4.93 31.30
CA LYS A 306 -46.89 6.18 30.53
C LYS A 306 -45.55 6.89 30.77
N ALA A 307 -45.06 6.90 32.01
CA ALA A 307 -43.78 7.49 32.36
C ALA A 307 -42.61 6.72 31.73
N LEU A 308 -42.60 5.39 31.81
CA LEU A 308 -41.59 4.55 31.14
C LEU A 308 -41.54 4.80 29.63
N MET A 309 -42.71 4.91 28.99
CA MET A 309 -42.79 5.18 27.55
C MET A 309 -42.38 6.61 27.17
N LYS A 310 -42.47 7.58 28.09
CA LYS A 310 -42.08 8.97 27.86
C LYS A 310 -40.59 9.19 28.08
N PHE A 311 -40.01 8.55 29.10
CA PHE A 311 -38.61 8.72 29.49
C PHE A 311 -37.71 7.58 28.99
N HIS A 312 -38.15 6.79 28.01
CA HIS A 312 -37.34 5.69 27.47
C HIS A 312 -36.07 6.23 26.79
N PRO A 313 -34.87 5.68 27.11
CA PRO A 313 -33.61 6.15 26.53
C PRO A 313 -33.61 6.15 24.99
N ASP A 314 -34.16 5.09 24.36
CA ASP A 314 -34.21 4.98 22.89
C ASP A 314 -34.98 6.12 22.21
N LYS A 315 -36.04 6.65 22.84
CA LYS A 315 -36.80 7.79 22.27
C LYS A 315 -36.04 9.11 22.34
N SER A 316 -35.10 9.22 23.26
CA SER A 316 -34.29 10.42 23.49
C SER A 316 -32.89 10.35 22.85
N SER A 317 -32.56 9.24 22.19
CA SER A 317 -31.24 8.95 21.63
C SER A 317 -30.79 9.91 20.51
N GLY A 318 -31.75 10.47 19.77
CA GLY A 318 -31.53 11.47 18.73
C GLY A 318 -31.90 12.91 19.13
N CYS A 319 -32.28 13.14 20.39
CA CYS A 319 -32.66 14.46 20.89
C CYS A 319 -31.44 15.24 21.42
N ASP A 320 -31.67 16.48 21.86
CA ASP A 320 -30.64 17.29 22.51
C ASP A 320 -29.99 16.55 23.69
N ILE A 321 -28.69 16.76 23.90
CA ILE A 321 -27.87 16.09 24.92
C ILE A 321 -28.51 16.22 26.31
N ARG A 322 -29.09 17.38 26.59
CA ARG A 322 -29.79 17.64 27.84
C ARG A 322 -31.02 16.74 28.01
N GLN A 323 -31.84 16.61 26.98
CA GLN A 323 -33.04 15.78 27.02
C GLN A 323 -32.70 14.29 27.14
N GLN A 324 -31.62 13.84 26.49
CA GLN A 324 -31.12 12.48 26.61
C GLN A 324 -30.76 12.14 28.07
N VAL A 325 -29.96 13.00 28.71
CA VAL A 325 -29.55 12.81 30.11
C VAL A 325 -30.74 12.91 31.06
N GLU A 326 -31.64 13.87 30.85
CA GLU A 326 -32.84 14.02 31.68
C GLU A 326 -33.75 12.79 31.60
N ALA A 327 -33.94 12.21 30.41
CA ALA A 327 -34.74 11.00 30.23
C ALA A 327 -34.09 9.79 30.92
N GLU A 328 -32.78 9.59 30.75
CA GLU A 328 -32.02 8.48 31.36
C GLU A 328 -32.12 8.50 32.89
N GLU A 329 -31.90 9.67 33.51
CA GLU A 329 -31.92 9.80 34.97
C GLU A 329 -33.34 9.68 35.54
N LYS A 330 -34.35 10.23 34.86
CA LYS A 330 -35.77 10.05 35.26
C LYS A 330 -36.19 8.58 35.13
N PHE A 331 -35.74 7.87 34.09
CA PHE A 331 -36.02 6.44 33.91
C PHE A 331 -35.40 5.58 35.02
N LYS A 332 -34.15 5.87 35.40
CA LYS A 332 -33.49 5.23 36.55
C LYS A 332 -34.26 5.46 37.84
N LEU A 333 -34.69 6.71 38.12
CA LEU A 333 -35.50 7.01 39.30
C LEU A 333 -36.82 6.23 39.30
N ILE A 334 -37.57 6.25 38.19
CA ILE A 334 -38.85 5.53 38.07
C ILE A 334 -38.67 4.04 38.35
N SER A 335 -37.60 3.43 37.83
CA SER A 335 -37.27 2.02 38.06
C SER A 335 -36.97 1.75 39.53
N ARG A 336 -36.15 2.58 40.19
CA ARG A 336 -35.87 2.44 41.64
C ARG A 336 -37.11 2.60 42.50
N MET A 337 -37.98 3.56 42.18
CA MET A 337 -39.21 3.82 42.93
C MET A 337 -40.25 2.71 42.73
N LYS A 338 -40.25 2.04 41.57
CA LYS A 338 -41.06 0.83 41.35
C LYS A 338 -40.72 -0.25 42.38
N ASP A 339 -39.44 -0.55 42.54
CA ASP A 339 -38.99 -1.59 43.48
C ASP A 339 -39.31 -1.24 44.93
N LYS A 340 -39.28 0.06 45.27
CA LYS A 340 -39.57 0.56 46.63
C LYS A 340 -41.06 0.56 46.99
N TYR A 341 -41.93 1.04 46.10
CA TYR A 341 -43.35 1.26 46.41
C TYR A 341 -44.30 0.24 45.79
N LEU A 342 -43.84 -0.50 44.79
CA LEU A 342 -44.63 -1.49 44.05
C LEU A 342 -43.84 -2.81 43.89
N PRO A 343 -43.35 -3.45 44.98
CA PRO A 343 -42.52 -4.66 44.90
C PRO A 343 -43.29 -5.89 44.37
N ASN A 344 -44.63 -5.91 44.50
CA ASN A 344 -45.49 -7.03 44.12
C ASN A 344 -46.08 -6.87 42.71
N LEU A 345 -45.33 -6.28 41.77
CA LEU A 345 -45.82 -5.87 40.45
C LEU A 345 -44.91 -6.31 39.30
#